data_AF-A0A0R1V0Z7-F1
#
_entry.id   AF-A0A0R1V0Z7-F1
#
_cell.length_a   1.000
_cell.length_b   1.000
_cell.length_c   1.000
_cell.angle_alpha   90.00
_cell.angle_beta   90.00
_cell.angle_gamma   90.00
#
_symmetry.space_group_name_H-M   'P 1'
#
loop_
_entity.id
_entity.type
_entity.pdbx_description
1 polymer ?
#
loop_
_entity_poly.entity_id
_entity_poly.type
_entity_poly.pdbx_seq_one_letter_code
_entity_poly.pdbx_strand_id
1 'polypeptide(L)' 'MIVQLYESGTSATDLTSEYGIASATIYKWNDLYKKDNDTGVSKADLLEMQARITKLESENDILKKALTIFAKK' A
#
# COMPACT_ATOMS: atom_id res chain seq x y z
N MET A 1 -10.65 10.46 1.36
CA MET A 1 -11.99 10.93 1.76
C MET A 1 -12.46 10.24 3.04
N ILE A 2 -12.89 8.98 3.04
CA ILE A 2 -13.39 8.31 4.28
C ILE A 2 -12.32 8.19 5.38
N VAL A 3 -11.11 7.75 5.03
CA VAL A 3 -9.99 7.66 6.00
C VAL A 3 -9.64 9.04 6.56
N GLN A 4 -9.61 10.08 5.72
CA GLN A 4 -9.33 11.45 6.15
C GLN A 4 -10.42 12.00 7.09
N LEU A 5 -11.70 11.73 6.81
CA LEU A 5 -12.81 12.13 7.67
C LEU A 5 -12.76 11.41 9.02
N TYR A 6 -12.39 10.13 9.02
CA TYR A 6 -12.20 9.36 10.24
C TYR A 6 -11.00 9.89 11.05
N GLU A 7 -9.88 10.19 10.40
CA GLU A 7 -8.70 10.79 11.04
C GLU A 7 -8.92 12.22 11.54
N SER A 8 -9.86 12.97 10.93
CA SER A 8 -10.25 14.30 11.40
C SER A 8 -11.22 14.28 12.59
N GLY A 9 -11.56 13.10 13.11
CA GLY A 9 -12.37 12.91 14.31
C GLY A 9 -13.83 12.52 14.07
N THR A 10 -14.25 12.28 12.82
CA THR A 10 -15.60 11.77 12.53
C THR A 10 -15.71 10.33 13.02
N SER A 11 -16.75 10.00 13.79
CA SER A 11 -16.88 8.65 14.33
C SER A 11 -17.18 7.63 13.24
N ALA A 12 -16.76 6.38 13.44
CA ALA A 12 -17.09 5.30 12.51
C ALA A 12 -18.60 5.06 12.41
N THR A 13 -19.37 5.37 13.45
CA THR A 13 -20.83 5.23 13.48
C THR A 13 -21.49 6.28 12.57
N ASP A 14 -21.04 7.53 12.62
CA ASP A 14 -21.56 8.60 11.77
C ASP A 14 -21.26 8.30 10.31
N LEU A 15 -20.03 7.88 10.01
CA LEU A 15 -19.63 7.45 8.67
C LEU A 15 -20.42 6.23 8.18
N THR A 16 -20.78 5.31 9.09
CA THR A 16 -21.65 4.17 8.76
C THR A 16 -23.06 4.62 8.42
N SER A 17 -23.61 5.57 9.19
CA SER A 17 -24.96 6.09 9.00
C SER A 17 -25.09 6.97 7.75
N GLU A 18 -24.08 7.80 7.45
CA GLU A 18 -24.12 8.77 6.35
C GLU A 18 -23.74 8.12 5.01
N TYR A 19 -22.73 7.24 5.00
CA TYR A 19 -22.20 6.66 3.78
C TYR A 19 -22.59 5.19 3.57
N GLY A 20 -23.28 4.55 4.53
CA GLY A 20 -23.66 3.14 4.45
C GLY A 20 -22.48 2.17 4.52
N ILE A 21 -21.31 2.64 4.98
CA ILE A 21 -20.07 1.84 5.02
C ILE A 21 -19.98 1.16 6.37
N ALA A 22 -19.86 -0.17 6.40
CA ALA A 22 -19.66 -0.89 7.64
C ALA A 22 -18.44 -0.39 8.42
N SER A 23 -18.56 -0.23 9.74
CA SER A 23 -17.47 0.26 10.60
C SER A 23 -16.20 -0.59 10.48
N ALA A 24 -16.33 -1.90 10.30
CA ALA A 24 -15.20 -2.81 10.04
C ALA A 24 -14.40 -2.41 8.78
N THR A 25 -15.08 -1.97 7.72
CA THR A 25 -14.44 -1.49 6.49
C THR A 25 -13.69 -0.18 6.74
N ILE A 26 -14.27 0.72 7.53
CA ILE A 26 -13.64 2.00 7.90
C ILE A 26 -12.34 1.75 8.66
N TYR A 27 -12.38 0.89 9.69
CA TYR A 27 -11.18 0.54 10.45
C TYR A 27 -10.11 -0.13 9.59
N LYS A 28 -10.52 -1.03 8.69
CA LYS A 28 -9.60 -1.68 7.75
C LYS A 28 -8.93 -0.69 6.80
N TRP A 29 -9.70 0.25 6.26
CA TRP A 29 -9.14 1.30 5.40
C TRP A 29 -8.24 2.25 6.17
N ASN A 30 -8.60 2.57 7.41
CA ASN A 30 -7.74 3.36 8.27
C ASN A 30 -6.41 2.65 8.54
N ASP A 31 -6.40 1.36 8.89
CA ASP A 31 -5.14 0.59 9.06
C ASP A 31 -4.28 0.58 7.79
N LEU A 32 -4.90 0.45 6.62
CA LEU A 32 -4.17 0.32 5.35
C LEU A 32 -3.63 1.66 4.82
N TYR A 33 -4.42 2.73 4.93
CA TYR A 33 -4.16 3.98 4.21
C TYR A 33 -3.84 5.16 5.13
N LYS A 34 -3.95 5.00 6.45
CA LYS A 34 -3.42 5.98 7.39
C LYS A 34 -1.95 6.20 7.09
N LYS A 35 -1.57 7.48 6.99
CA LYS A 35 -0.18 7.87 6.84
C LYS A 35 0.46 7.94 8.22
N ASP A 36 1.65 7.39 8.31
CA ASP A 36 2.50 7.61 9.47
C ASP A 36 2.91 9.09 9.55
N ASN A 37 2.94 9.64 10.77
CA ASN A 37 3.17 11.08 10.97
C ASN A 37 4.62 11.51 10.70
N ASP A 38 5.58 10.60 10.87
CA ASP A 38 7.00 10.89 10.70
C ASP A 38 7.42 10.70 9.24
N THR A 39 7.00 9.59 8.65
CA THR A 39 7.40 9.20 7.29
C THR A 39 6.44 9.67 6.21
N GLY A 40 5.18 9.96 6.54
CA GLY A 40 4.13 10.31 5.57
C GLY A 40 3.68 9.13 4.68
N VAL A 41 4.15 7.92 4.98
CA VAL A 41 3.93 6.69 4.20
C VAL A 41 2.84 5.85 4.86
N SER A 42 1.99 5.21 4.06
CA SER A 42 0.98 4.26 4.52
C SER A 42 1.42 2.81 4.35
N LYS A 43 0.73 1.88 5.01
CA LYS A 43 0.95 0.43 4.83
C LYS A 43 0.70 -0.02 3.39
N ALA A 44 -0.29 0.57 2.73
CA ALA A 44 -0.55 0.33 1.31
C ALA A 44 0.64 0.74 0.43
N ASP A 45 1.25 1.90 0.71
CA ASP A 45 2.44 2.36 -0.02
C ASP A 45 3.62 1.41 0.16
N LEU A 46 3.84 0.92 1.39
CA LEU A 46 4.90 -0.05 1.67
C LEU A 46 4.71 -1.38 0.91
N LEU A 47 3.47 -1.88 0.86
CA LEU A 47 3.14 -3.09 0.10
C LEU A 47 3.38 -2.89 -1.41
N GLU A 48 3.03 -1.72 -1.94
CA GLU A 48 3.28 -1.39 -3.34
C GLU A 48 4.79 -1.30 -3.63
N MET A 49 5.57 -0.65 -2.75
CA MET A 49 7.03 -0.59 -2.87
C MET A 49 7.66 -1.98 -2.85
N GLN A 50 7.23 -2.84 -1.93
CA GLN A 50 7.73 -4.22 -1.84
C GLN A 50 7.44 -5.02 -3.11
N ALA A 51 6.24 -4.87 -3.69
CA ALA A 51 5.88 -5.53 -4.94
C ALA A 51 6.75 -5.04 -6.11
N ARG A 52 7.02 -3.73 -6.18
CA ARG A 52 7.91 -3.14 -7.20
C ARG A 52 9.35 -3.64 -7.05
N ILE A 53 9.88 -3.68 -5.83
CA ILE A 53 11.23 -4.20 -5.55
C ILE A 53 11.34 -5.65 -6.01
N THR A 54 10.38 -6.50 -5.60
CA THR A 54 10.35 -7.93 -5.97
C THR A 54 10.34 -8.12 -7.48
N LYS A 55 9.56 -7.31 -8.19
CA LYS A 55 9.53 -7.34 -9.67
C LYS A 55 10.88 -6.93 -10.27
N LEU A 56 11.48 -5.85 -9.79
CA LEU A 56 12.78 -5.36 -10.27
C LEU A 56 13.90 -6.36 -10.01
N GLU A 57 13.90 -7.03 -8.86
CA GLU A 57 14.86 -8.08 -8.53
C GLU A 57 14.73 -9.26 -9.50
N SER A 58 13.49 -9.69 -9.80
CA SER A 58 13.24 -10.74 -10.79
C SER A 58 13.73 -10.35 -12.19
N GLU A 59 13.48 -9.12 -12.63
CA GLU A 59 13.93 -8.62 -13.92
C GLU A 59 15.47 -8.56 -13.98
N ASN A 60 16.10 -8.08 -12.90
CA ASN A 60 17.56 -8.02 -12.77
C ASN A 60 18.22 -9.40 -12.88
N ASP A 61 17.63 -10.41 -12.23
CA ASP A 61 18.13 -11.78 -12.28
C ASP A 61 18.02 -12.40 -13.68
N ILE A 62 16.94 -12.12 -14.42
CA ILE A 62 16.80 -12.53 -15.81
C ILE A 62 17.91 -11.89 -16.67
N LEU A 63 18.14 -10.59 -16.50
CA LEU A 63 19.17 -9.86 -17.25
C LEU A 63 20.58 -10.41 -16.96
N LYS A 64 20.90 -10.68 -15.69
CA LYS A 64 22.19 -11.30 -15.29
C LYS A 64 22.38 -12.68 -15.93
N LYS A 65 21.34 -13.51 -15.95
CA LYS A 65 21.38 -14.83 -16.61
C LYS A 65 21.60 -14.69 -18.11
N ALA A 66 20.91 -13.75 -18.77
CA ALA A 66 21.09 -13.48 -20.20
C ALA A 66 22.53 -13.05 -20.52
N LEU A 67 23.08 -12.09 -19.77
CA LEU A 67 24.46 -11.63 -19.92
C LEU A 67 25.47 -12.78 -19.79
N THR A 68 25.26 -13.69 -18.83
CA THR A 68 26.12 -14.87 -18.65
C THR A 68 26.09 -15.81 -19.86
N ILE A 69 24.94 -15.94 -20.52
CA ILE A 69 24.82 -16.74 -21.76
C ILE A 69 25.56 -16.06 -22.90
N PHE A 70 25.37 -14.74 -23.07
CA PHE A 70 26.04 -13.98 -24.12
C PHE A 70 27.56 -13.93 -23.96
N ALA A 71 28.06 -13.80 -22.73
CA ALA A 71 29.51 -13.76 -22.45
C ALA A 71 30.21 -15.12 -22.63
N LYS A 72 29.46 -16.23 -22.62
CA LYS A 72 29.98 -17.59 -22.86
C LYS A 72 30.02 -17.97 -24.34
N LYS A 73 29.44 -17.15 -25.22
CA LYS A 73 29.41 -17.35 -26.66
C LYS A 73 30.46 -16.48 -27.33
#